data_AF-A0A5N5MFK6-F1
#
_entry.id   AF-A0A5N5MFK6-F1
#
_cell.length_a   1.000
_cell.length_b   1.000
_cell.length_c   1.000
_cell.angle_alpha   90.00
_cell.angle_beta   90.00
_cell.angle_gamma   90.00
#
_symmetry.space_group_name_H-M   'P 1'
#
loop_
_entity.id
_entity.type
_entity.pdbx_description
1 polymer ?
#
loop_
_entity_poly.entity_id
_entity_poly.type
_entity_poly.pdbx_seq_one_letter_code
_entity_poly.pdbx_strand_id
1 'polypeptide(L)'
;MVVTVRVEYCLKRAIIAKVPDAVVNGTVGRRSCFEIEIDGHLVFSKLEMGGFPYEADVVAAVFQAQNGKPEKLTRSSKECVIS
;
A
#
# COMPACT_ATOMS: atom_id res chain seq x y z
N MET A 1 -9.27 5.76 14.54
CA MET A 1 -9.72 5.82 13.14
C MET A 1 -9.09 4.63 12.43
N VAL A 2 -9.90 3.73 11.90
CA VAL A 2 -9.41 2.46 11.35
C VAL A 2 -9.22 2.64 9.84
N VAL A 3 -7.98 2.67 9.37
CA VAL A 3 -7.68 2.83 7.93
C VAL A 3 -7.65 1.46 7.29
N THR A 4 -8.48 1.26 6.27
CA THR A 4 -8.51 0.00 5.52
C THR A 4 -7.53 0.08 4.35
N VAL A 5 -6.58 -0.85 4.29
CA VAL A 5 -5.56 -0.92 3.24
C VAL A 5 -5.70 -2.24 2.49
N ARG A 6 -5.89 -2.23 1.17
CA ARG A 6 -5.84 -3.45 0.36
C ARG A 6 -4.46 -3.59 -0.29
N VAL A 7 -3.77 -4.70 -0.09
CA VAL A 7 -2.45 -5.01 -0.68
C VAL A 7 -2.26 -6.50 -0.90
N GLU A 8 -1.16 -6.91 -1.53
CA GLU A 8 -0.73 -8.31 -1.60
C GLU A 8 -0.09 -8.79 -0.29
N TYR A 9 -0.07 -10.12 -0.05
CA TYR A 9 0.26 -10.71 1.26
C TYR A 9 1.69 -10.39 1.75
N CYS A 10 2.67 -10.25 0.84
CA CYS A 10 4.06 -9.95 1.22
C CYS A 10 4.22 -8.57 1.85
N LEU A 11 3.50 -7.55 1.36
CA LEU A 11 3.60 -6.18 1.87
C LEU A 11 2.78 -5.98 3.15
N LYS A 12 1.74 -6.81 3.35
CA LYS A 12 0.85 -6.73 4.52
C LYS A 12 1.61 -6.78 5.84
N ARG A 13 2.61 -7.66 5.96
CA ARG A 13 3.37 -7.84 7.20
C ARG A 13 4.16 -6.60 7.58
N ALA A 14 4.78 -5.94 6.61
CA ALA A 14 5.56 -4.74 6.85
C ALA A 14 4.70 -3.55 7.27
N ILE A 15 3.54 -3.37 6.63
CA ILE A 15 2.61 -2.29 6.98
C ILE A 15 2.08 -2.49 8.41
N ILE A 16 1.65 -3.70 8.78
CA ILE A 16 1.16 -3.98 10.14
C ILE A 16 2.26 -3.76 11.19
N ALA A 17 3.51 -4.11 10.87
CA ALA A 17 4.63 -3.90 11.78
C ALA A 17 4.90 -2.40 12.06
N LYS A 18 4.66 -1.52 11.08
CA LYS A 18 4.85 -0.07 11.21
C LYS A 18 3.59 0.67 11.66
N VAL A 19 2.42 0.18 11.29
CA VAL A 19 1.11 0.78 11.56
C VAL A 19 0.13 -0.30 12.03
N PRO A 20 0.17 -0.67 13.32
CA PRO A 20 -0.69 -1.74 13.86
C PRO A 20 -2.18 -1.38 13.86
N ASP A 21 -2.51 -0.07 13.89
CA ASP A 21 -3.88 0.43 13.79
C ASP A 21 -4.49 0.33 12.37
N ALA A 22 -3.69 0.02 11.35
CA ALA A 22 -4.17 -0.13 9.98
C ALA A 22 -4.75 -1.53 9.76
N VAL A 23 -5.97 -1.61 9.22
CA VAL A 23 -6.59 -2.87 8.83
C VAL A 23 -6.14 -3.22 7.42
N VAL A 24 -5.16 -4.12 7.34
CA VAL A 24 -4.57 -4.52 6.06
C VAL A 24 -5.23 -5.80 5.53
N ASN A 25 -5.98 -5.65 4.44
CA ASN A 25 -6.61 -6.73 3.69
C ASN A 25 -5.68 -7.23 2.58
N GLY A 26 -5.16 -8.44 2.79
CA GLY A 26 -4.34 -9.14 1.81
C GLY A 26 -5.21 -9.77 0.73
N THR A 27 -5.14 -9.32 -0.52
CA THR A 27 -5.86 -9.96 -1.64
C THR A 27 -4.86 -10.59 -2.60
N VAL A 28 -5.02 -11.88 -2.91
CA VAL A 28 -4.20 -12.58 -3.89
C VAL A 28 -4.91 -12.49 -5.25
N GLY A 29 -4.54 -11.49 -6.04
CA GLY A 29 -5.04 -11.33 -7.41
C GLY A 29 -4.44 -12.35 -8.39
N ARG A 30 -5.06 -12.51 -9.57
CA ARG A 30 -4.47 -13.28 -10.68
C ARG A 30 -3.23 -12.54 -11.19
N ARG A 31 -2.04 -13.13 -10.98
CA ARG A 31 -0.73 -12.80 -11.58
C ARG A 31 -0.47 -11.30 -11.78
N SER A 32 0.31 -10.71 -10.88
CA SER A 32 1.09 -9.47 -11.05
C SER A 32 0.38 -8.10 -10.97
N CYS A 33 -0.94 -8.05 -10.84
CA CYS A 33 -1.65 -6.79 -10.56
C CYS A 33 -1.55 -6.47 -9.07
N PHE A 34 -0.87 -5.38 -8.74
CA PHE A 34 -0.72 -4.90 -7.37
C PHE A 34 -1.32 -3.51 -7.26
N GLU A 35 -2.29 -3.35 -6.37
CA GLU A 35 -3.02 -2.11 -6.17
C GLU A 35 -3.08 -1.83 -4.67
N ILE A 36 -2.89 -0.56 -4.31
CA ILE A 36 -3.05 -0.10 -2.94
C ILE A 36 -4.25 0.82 -2.91
N GLU A 37 -5.26 0.37 -2.18
CA GLU A 37 -6.41 1.20 -1.83
C GLU A 37 -6.36 1.51 -0.35
N ILE A 38 -6.45 2.80 -0.02
CA ILE A 38 -6.52 3.28 1.35
C ILE A 38 -7.84 4.01 1.52
N ASP A 39 -8.67 3.54 2.46
CA ASP A 39 -9.98 4.14 2.72
C ASP A 39 -10.87 4.22 1.45
N GLY A 40 -10.80 3.19 0.60
CA GLY A 40 -11.53 3.13 -0.68
C GLY A 40 -10.96 4.02 -1.79
N HIS A 41 -9.83 4.67 -1.57
CA HIS A 41 -9.14 5.48 -2.58
C HIS A 41 -7.92 4.74 -3.13
N LEU A 42 -7.86 4.55 -4.44
CA LEU A 42 -6.70 3.97 -5.11
C LEU A 42 -5.51 4.95 -5.07
N VAL A 43 -4.58 4.69 -4.15
CA VAL A 43 -3.37 5.52 -3.97
C VAL A 43 -2.19 5.04 -4.81
N PHE A 44 -2.19 3.78 -5.26
CA PHE A 44 -1.14 3.23 -6.11
C PHE A 44 -1.66 2.07 -6.95
N SER A 45 -1.22 2.00 -8.21
CA SER A 45 -1.42 0.84 -9.07
C SER A 45 -0.10 0.48 -9.76
N LYS A 46 0.33 -0.76 -9.60
CA LYS A 46 1.50 -1.32 -10.27
C LYS A 46 1.30 -1.43 -11.77
N LEU A 47 0.06 -1.63 -12.23
CA LEU A 47 -0.23 -1.64 -13.66
C LEU A 47 0.01 -0.25 -14.26
N GLU A 48 -0.37 0.82 -13.55
CA GLU A 48 -0.09 2.19 -13.98
C GLU A 48 1.40 2.56 -13.84
N MET A 49 2.03 2.15 -12.74
CA MET A 49 3.41 2.51 -12.39
C MET A 49 4.49 1.66 -13.04
N GLY A 50 4.16 0.45 -13.49
CA GLY A 50 5.13 -0.53 -13.99
C GLY A 50 6.10 -1.08 -12.93
N GLY A 51 5.79 -0.96 -11.64
CA GLY A 51 6.71 -1.32 -10.55
C GLY A 51 6.02 -1.51 -9.19
N PHE A 52 6.80 -1.96 -8.20
CA PHE A 52 6.39 -2.08 -6.81
C PHE A 52 6.58 -0.74 -6.07
N PRO A 53 5.68 -0.39 -5.14
CA PRO A 53 5.88 0.82 -4.33
C PRO A 53 6.92 0.58 -3.25
N TYR A 54 7.53 1.67 -2.78
CA TYR A 54 8.41 1.61 -1.62
C TYR A 54 7.59 1.52 -0.34
N GLU A 55 8.03 0.67 0.59
CA GLU A 55 7.37 0.50 1.88
C GLU A 55 7.19 1.82 2.64
N ALA A 56 8.21 2.69 2.59
CA ALA A 56 8.15 4.03 3.21
C ALA A 56 7.03 4.90 2.62
N ASP A 57 6.84 4.87 1.30
CA ASP A 57 5.80 5.64 0.61
C ASP A 57 4.40 5.10 0.96
N VAL A 58 4.26 3.78 1.09
CA VAL A 58 3.00 3.15 1.49
C VAL A 58 2.64 3.53 2.93
N VAL A 59 3.61 3.45 3.85
CA VAL A 59 3.40 3.83 5.25
C VAL A 59 3.07 5.32 5.36
N ALA A 60 3.75 6.19 4.61
CA ALA A 60 3.43 7.61 4.55
C ALA A 60 2.00 7.84 4.05
N ALA A 61 1.58 7.17 2.97
CA ALA A 61 0.21 7.30 2.46
C ALA A 61 -0.85 6.82 3.46
N VAL A 62 -0.58 5.75 4.21
CA VAL A 62 -1.46 5.26 5.28
C VAL A 62 -1.54 6.28 6.43
N PHE A 63 -0.41 6.87 6.83
CA PHE A 63 -0.37 7.93 7.84
C PHE A 63 -1.15 9.17 7.40
N GLN A 64 -0.98 9.59 6.15
CA GLN A 64 -1.70 10.74 5.59
C GLN A 64 -3.20 10.46 5.50
N ALA A 65 -3.59 9.22 5.20
CA ALA A 65 -4.98 8.79 5.23
C ALA A 65 -5.57 8.75 6.65
N GLN A 66 -4.79 8.39 7.67
CA GLN A 66 -5.22 8.55 9.07
C GLN A 66 -5.49 10.03 9.41
N ASN A 67 -4.78 10.94 8.77
CA ASN A 67 -4.98 12.39 8.88
C ASN A 67 -6.10 12.94 7.95
N GLY A 68 -6.82 12.07 7.24
CA GLY A 68 -7.92 12.42 6.35
C GLY A 68 -7.52 12.86 4.93
N LYS A 69 -6.26 12.68 4.53
CA LYS A 69 -5.76 13.04 3.19
C LYS A 69 -4.88 11.93 2.60
N PRO A 70 -5.44 10.84 2.06
CA PRO A 70 -4.64 9.82 1.37
C PRO A 70 -3.91 10.45 0.18
N GLU A 71 -2.57 10.40 0.17
CA GLU A 71 -1.76 10.93 -0.92
C GLU A 71 -1.44 9.83 -1.95
N LYS A 72 -1.48 10.18 -3.24
CA LYS A 72 -1.19 9.25 -4.33
C LYS A 72 0.32 9.04 -4.41
N LEU A 73 0.77 7.79 -4.35
CA LEU A 73 2.17 7.47 -4.52
C LEU A 73 2.58 7.79 -5.97
N THR A 74 3.74 8.41 -6.15
CA THR A 74 4.30 8.78 -7.47
C THR A 74 5.60 8.04 -7.81
N ARG A 75 6.13 7.26 -6.86
CA ARG A 75 7.38 6.51 -7.02
C ARG A 75 7.14 5.01 -7.02
N SER A 76 7.85 4.31 -7.91
CA SER A 76 7.88 2.84 -7.99
C SER A 76 9.30 2.34 -8.26
N SER A 77 9.57 1.11 -7.85
CA SER A 77 10.81 0.37 -8.13
C SER A 77 10.51 -0.91 -8.90
N LYS A 78 11.47 -1.41 -9.67
CA LYS A 78 11.32 -2.72 -10.35
C LYS A 78 11.41 -3.90 -9.39
N GLU A 79 12.03 -3.68 -8.22
CA GLU A 79 12.32 -4.72 -7.25
C GLU A 79 11.45 -4.58 -6.01
N CYS A 80 10.94 -5.71 -5.53
CA CYS A 80 10.13 -5.77 -4.31
C CYS A 80 11.08 -5.81 -3.10
N VAL A 81 11.62 -4.65 -2.72
CA VAL A 81 12.57 -4.56 -1.59
C VAL A 81 11.77 -4.47 -0.29
N ILE A 82 11.67 -5.60 0.40
CA ILE A 82 11.17 -5.68 1.79
C ILE A 82 12.45 -5.70 2.64
N SER A 83 12.82 -4.59 3.27
CA SER A 83 13.99 -4.52 4.17
C SER A 83 13.58 -4.71 5.62
#